data_AF-A0A5B2VUU3-F1
#
_entry.id   AF-A0A5B2VUU3-F1
#
_cell.length_a   1.000
_cell.length_b   1.000
_cell.length_c   1.000
_cell.angle_alpha   90.00
_cell.angle_beta   90.00
_cell.angle_gamma   90.00
#
_symmetry.space_group_name_H-M   'P 1'
#
loop_
_entity.id
_entity.type
_entity.pdbx_description
1 polymer ?
#
loop_
_entity_poly.entity_id
_entity_poly.type
_entity_poly.pdbx_seq_one_letter_code
_entity_poly.pdbx_strand_id
1 'polypeptide(L)'
;MRAPVAALFAITALTIGVARADEPDLADVLQAAKPARDAWERCAANAARPSLRSERPAETVAQLALDACKDREAALRDVLRRELGPDRAALVTAELRTIYRANLVKAIEQLRRR
;
A
#
# COMPACT_ATOMS: atom_id res chain seq x y z
N MET A 1 -32.19 45.17 52.96
CA MET A 1 -32.51 45.25 51.53
C MET A 1 -31.22 45.58 50.78
N ARG A 2 -30.62 44.60 50.10
CA ARG A 2 -29.36 44.70 49.33
C ARG A 2 -29.65 44.17 47.92
N ALA A 3 -29.41 45.00 46.91
CA ALA A 3 -29.32 44.64 45.49
C ALA A 3 -27.89 44.16 45.17
N PRO A 4 -27.47 44.01 43.90
CA PRO A 4 -27.96 43.14 42.80
C PRO A 4 -26.80 42.25 42.25
N VAL A 5 -27.05 41.14 41.55
CA VAL A 5 -25.99 40.53 40.72
C VAL A 5 -26.56 40.01 39.41
N ALA A 6 -26.18 40.71 38.34
CA ALA A 6 -26.31 40.30 36.95
C ALA A 6 -25.49 39.04 36.71
N ALA A 7 -26.14 37.99 36.19
CA ALA A 7 -25.45 36.80 35.69
C ALA A 7 -25.39 36.89 34.16
N LEU A 8 -24.38 37.58 33.66
CA LEU A 8 -23.85 37.40 32.31
C LEU A 8 -23.33 35.96 32.20
N PHE A 9 -24.10 35.09 31.55
CA PHE A 9 -23.60 33.78 31.15
C PHE A 9 -22.59 33.98 30.01
N ALA A 10 -21.31 33.92 30.38
CA ALA A 10 -20.20 33.82 29.46
C ALA A 10 -20.37 32.56 28.60
N ILE A 11 -20.62 32.76 27.31
CA ILE A 11 -20.55 31.71 26.31
C ILE A 11 -19.07 31.38 26.13
N THR A 12 -18.60 30.39 26.89
CA THR A 12 -17.26 29.84 26.77
C THR A 12 -17.12 29.26 25.37
N ALA A 13 -16.34 29.95 24.53
CA ALA A 13 -15.97 29.50 23.21
C ALA A 13 -15.30 28.11 23.33
N LEU A 14 -16.03 27.05 22.95
CA LEU A 14 -15.42 25.78 22.59
C LEU A 14 -14.60 26.01 21.33
N THR A 15 -13.33 26.34 21.53
CA THR A 15 -12.28 26.17 20.54
C THR A 15 -12.16 24.67 20.28
N ILE A 16 -12.97 24.16 19.36
CA ILE A 16 -12.76 22.88 18.72
C ILE A 16 -11.51 23.08 17.88
N GLY A 17 -10.35 22.91 18.52
CA GLY A 17 -9.12 22.61 17.82
C GLY A 17 -9.39 21.32 17.06
N VAL A 18 -9.74 21.45 15.79
CA VAL A 18 -9.65 20.35 14.84
C VAL A 18 -8.17 20.00 14.81
N ALA A 19 -7.77 19.10 15.71
CA ALA A 19 -6.57 18.30 15.53
C ALA A 19 -6.80 17.58 14.21
N ARG A 20 -6.28 18.16 13.13
CA ARG A 20 -6.04 17.42 11.91
C ARG A 20 -5.11 16.31 12.36
N ALA A 21 -5.67 15.11 12.55
CA ALA A 21 -4.85 13.93 12.56
C ALA A 21 -4.04 14.01 11.27
N ASP A 22 -2.71 14.08 11.39
CA ASP A 22 -1.77 14.05 10.30
C ASP A 22 -1.99 12.73 9.54
N GLU A 23 -2.96 12.71 8.63
CA GLU A 23 -3.12 11.61 7.71
C GLU A 23 -1.88 11.64 6.82
N PRO A 24 -1.10 10.55 6.74
CA PRO A 24 0.16 10.54 6.03
C PRO A 24 -0.09 10.97 4.58
N ASP A 25 0.70 11.93 4.09
CA ASP A 25 0.60 12.37 2.72
C ASP A 25 0.84 11.17 1.81
N LEU A 26 -0.16 10.86 0.98
CA LEU A 26 -0.10 9.72 0.07
C LEU A 26 1.13 9.81 -0.84
N ALA A 27 1.56 11.01 -1.23
CA ALA A 27 2.76 11.19 -2.02
C ALA A 27 4.01 10.70 -1.28
N ASP A 28 4.15 11.04 0.00
CA ASP A 28 5.27 10.64 0.84
C ASP A 28 5.28 9.13 1.08
N VAL A 29 4.11 8.53 1.36
CA VAL A 29 3.96 7.08 1.50
C VAL A 29 4.40 6.36 0.23
N LEU A 30 3.98 6.85 -0.94
CA LEU A 30 4.34 6.26 -2.23
C LEU A 30 5.83 6.38 -2.51
N GLN A 31 6.47 7.50 -2.14
CA GLN A 31 7.91 7.67 -2.26
C GLN A 31 8.67 6.75 -1.31
N ALA A 32 8.26 6.66 -0.05
CA ALA A 32 8.87 5.78 0.94
C ALA A 32 8.77 4.30 0.53
N ALA A 33 7.62 3.88 -0.01
CA ALA A 33 7.37 2.51 -0.46
C ALA A 33 8.05 2.15 -1.79
N LYS A 34 8.39 3.14 -2.63
CA LYS A 34 8.91 2.94 -3.99
C LYS A 34 10.10 1.97 -4.06
N PRO A 35 11.16 2.08 -3.24
CA PRO A 35 12.31 1.18 -3.34
C PRO A 35 11.94 -0.28 -3.03
N ALA A 36 11.11 -0.52 -2.03
CA ALA A 36 10.66 -1.85 -1.65
C ALA A 36 9.73 -2.45 -2.72
N ARG A 37 8.86 -1.62 -3.28
CA ARG A 37 7.97 -1.96 -4.38
C ARG A 37 8.73 -2.34 -5.65
N ASP A 38 9.67 -1.50 -6.07
CA ASP A 38 10.51 -1.73 -7.24
C ASP A 38 11.42 -2.98 -7.04
N ALA A 39 11.81 -3.31 -5.80
CA ALA A 39 12.52 -4.55 -5.49
C ALA A 39 11.63 -5.80 -5.61
N TRP A 40 10.38 -5.72 -5.16
CA TRP A 40 9.41 -6.81 -5.28
C TRP A 40 9.05 -7.09 -6.75
N GLU A 41 8.76 -6.05 -7.53
CA GLU A 41 8.48 -6.17 -8.97
C GLU A 41 9.64 -6.83 -9.73
N ARG A 42 10.88 -6.38 -9.48
CA ARG A 42 12.07 -6.97 -10.11
C ARG A 42 12.28 -8.43 -9.71
N CYS A 43 12.02 -8.79 -8.46
CA CYS A 43 12.06 -10.18 -8.02
C CYS A 43 11.08 -11.03 -8.81
N ALA A 44 9.81 -10.61 -8.88
CA ALA A 44 8.77 -11.36 -9.57
C ALA A 44 9.05 -11.49 -11.09
N ALA A 45 9.52 -10.42 -11.73
CA ALA A 45 9.93 -10.46 -13.13
C ALA A 45 11.09 -11.46 -13.35
N ASN A 46 12.09 -11.47 -12.48
CA ASN A 46 13.20 -12.43 -12.56
C ASN A 46 12.75 -13.87 -12.29
N ALA A 47 11.84 -14.09 -11.35
CA ALA A 47 11.30 -15.41 -11.05
C ALA A 47 10.44 -15.96 -12.20
N ALA A 48 9.76 -15.09 -12.96
CA ALA A 48 8.95 -15.50 -14.11
C ALA A 48 9.79 -15.87 -15.36
N ARG A 49 10.97 -15.27 -15.52
CA ARG A 49 11.83 -15.41 -16.72
C ARG A 49 12.06 -16.86 -17.18
N PRO A 50 12.43 -17.82 -16.32
CA PRO A 50 12.67 -19.20 -16.74
C PRO A 50 11.41 -19.88 -17.31
N SER A 51 10.23 -19.43 -16.89
CA SER A 51 8.94 -20.01 -17.28
C SER A 51 8.34 -19.37 -18.53
N LEU A 52 8.99 -18.39 -19.14
CA LEU A 52 8.50 -17.74 -20.35
C LEU A 52 8.33 -18.73 -21.51
N ARG A 53 9.21 -19.73 -21.63
CA ARG A 53 9.10 -20.80 -22.64
C ARG A 53 8.28 -22.01 -22.21
N SER A 54 7.77 -22.01 -20.98
CA SER A 54 6.95 -23.13 -20.51
C SER A 54 5.53 -23.07 -21.08
N GLU A 55 4.88 -24.22 -21.20
CA GLU A 55 3.46 -24.34 -21.59
C GLU A 55 2.50 -23.98 -20.43
N ARG A 56 3.02 -23.67 -19.23
CA ARG A 56 2.18 -23.32 -18.08
C ARG A 56 1.36 -22.05 -18.39
N PRO A 57 0.09 -21.97 -17.95
CA PRO A 57 -0.71 -20.75 -18.04
C PRO A 57 0.02 -19.54 -17.44
N ALA A 58 -0.16 -18.37 -18.05
CA ALA A 58 0.51 -17.14 -17.61
C ALA A 58 0.12 -16.77 -16.17
N GLU A 59 -1.12 -17.04 -15.78
CA GLU A 59 -1.65 -16.88 -14.42
C GLU A 59 -0.88 -17.72 -13.41
N THR A 60 -0.63 -18.99 -13.75
CA THR A 60 0.13 -19.91 -12.91
C THR A 60 1.58 -19.44 -12.76
N VAL A 61 2.21 -19.00 -13.85
CA VAL A 61 3.58 -18.46 -13.81
C VAL A 61 3.63 -17.19 -12.97
N ALA A 62 2.68 -16.28 -13.14
CA ALA A 62 2.63 -15.04 -12.39
C ALA A 62 2.43 -15.28 -10.88
N GLN A 63 1.53 -16.20 -10.54
CA GLN A 63 1.30 -16.59 -9.15
C GLN A 63 2.56 -17.19 -8.51
N LEU A 64 3.20 -18.15 -9.18
CA LEU A 64 4.44 -18.78 -8.69
C LEU A 64 5.58 -17.77 -8.53
N ALA A 65 5.70 -16.81 -9.45
CA ALA A 65 6.71 -15.76 -9.38
C ALA A 65 6.48 -14.83 -8.18
N LEU A 66 5.23 -14.44 -7.90
CA LEU A 66 4.90 -13.65 -6.73
C LEU A 66 5.10 -14.44 -5.42
N ASP A 67 4.78 -15.74 -5.42
CA ASP A 67 4.99 -16.61 -4.26
C ASP A 67 6.47 -16.83 -3.94
N ALA A 68 7.32 -16.94 -4.96
CA ALA A 68 8.78 -17.01 -4.81
C ALA A 68 9.39 -15.71 -4.23
N CYS A 69 8.64 -14.60 -4.26
CA CYS A 69 9.11 -13.28 -3.84
C CYS A 69 8.41 -12.75 -2.58
N LYS A 70 7.84 -13.64 -1.76
CA LYS A 70 7.15 -13.28 -0.50
C LYS A 70 8.00 -12.49 0.48
N ASP A 71 9.31 -12.72 0.54
CA ASP A 71 10.20 -11.94 1.43
C ASP A 71 10.25 -10.46 1.02
N ARG A 72 10.18 -10.17 -0.29
CA ARG A 72 10.16 -8.79 -0.80
C ARG A 72 8.79 -8.16 -0.63
N GLU A 73 7.71 -8.93 -0.76
CA GLU A 73 6.37 -8.49 -0.40
C GLU A 73 6.27 -8.14 1.09
N ALA A 74 6.86 -8.96 1.97
CA ALA A 74 6.91 -8.71 3.40
C ALA A 74 7.69 -7.43 3.73
N ALA A 75 8.83 -7.20 3.07
CA ALA A 75 9.60 -5.97 3.23
C ALA A 75 8.82 -4.72 2.79
N LEU A 76 8.06 -4.81 1.69
CA LEU A 76 7.15 -3.73 1.27
C LEU A 76 6.07 -3.49 2.32
N ARG A 77 5.44 -4.55 2.82
CA ARG A 77 4.42 -4.45 3.88
C ARG A 77 4.99 -3.81 5.15
N ASP A 78 6.25 -4.05 5.50
CA ASP A 78 6.90 -3.43 6.65
C ASP A 78 7.16 -1.94 6.47
N VAL A 79 7.46 -1.49 5.24
CA VAL A 79 7.50 -0.05 4.93
C VAL A 79 6.10 0.54 5.05
N LEU A 80 5.11 -0.07 4.39
CA LEU A 80 3.72 0.41 4.45
C LEU A 80 3.15 0.43 5.86
N ARG A 81 3.53 -0.53 6.71
CA ARG A 81 3.08 -0.59 8.12
C ARG A 81 3.61 0.59 8.94
N ARG A 82 4.83 1.05 8.68
CA ARG A 82 5.41 2.22 9.37
C ARG A 82 4.70 3.51 8.97
N GLU A 83 4.28 3.61 7.71
CA GLU A 83 3.64 4.81 7.18
C GLU A 83 2.12 4.84 7.42
N LEU A 84 1.43 3.70 7.30
CA LEU A 84 -0.04 3.62 7.23
C LEU A 84 -0.69 2.85 8.39
N GLY A 85 0.11 2.20 9.24
CA GLY A 85 -0.37 1.25 10.22
C GLY A 85 -0.66 -0.15 9.64
N PRO A 86 -0.85 -1.17 10.50
CA PRO A 86 -0.88 -2.58 10.10
C PRO A 86 -2.06 -2.94 9.18
N ASP A 87 -3.27 -2.44 9.48
CA ASP A 87 -4.47 -2.82 8.74
C ASP A 87 -4.47 -2.26 7.32
N ARG A 88 -4.16 -0.96 7.19
CA ARG A 88 -4.09 -0.30 5.87
C ARG A 88 -2.92 -0.83 5.06
N ALA A 89 -1.79 -1.17 5.68
CA ALA A 89 -0.68 -1.84 5.00
C ALA A 89 -1.06 -3.22 4.46
N ALA A 90 -1.84 -4.01 5.20
CA ALA A 90 -2.33 -5.31 4.74
C ALA A 90 -3.25 -5.15 3.51
N LEU A 91 -4.20 -4.21 3.57
CA LEU A 91 -5.11 -3.92 2.46
C LEU A 91 -4.35 -3.45 1.21
N VAL A 92 -3.44 -2.48 1.35
CA VAL A 92 -2.64 -1.95 0.24
C VAL A 92 -1.74 -3.02 -0.36
N THR A 93 -1.13 -3.88 0.47
CA THR A 93 -0.27 -4.97 -0.04
C THR A 93 -1.09 -5.99 -0.83
N ALA A 94 -2.30 -6.35 -0.38
CA ALA A 94 -3.20 -7.25 -1.10
C ALA A 94 -3.67 -6.67 -2.44
N GLU A 95 -3.99 -5.37 -2.47
CA GLU A 95 -4.37 -4.66 -3.69
C GLU A 95 -3.20 -4.63 -4.69
N LEU A 96 -2.00 -4.25 -4.23
CA LEU A 96 -0.79 -4.25 -5.05
C LEU A 96 -0.47 -5.64 -5.60
N ARG A 97 -0.62 -6.70 -4.80
CA ARG A 97 -0.42 -8.08 -5.24
C ARG A 97 -1.36 -8.43 -6.39
N THR A 98 -2.63 -8.03 -6.30
CA THR A 98 -3.64 -8.27 -7.33
C THR A 98 -3.27 -7.55 -8.63
N ILE A 99 -2.91 -6.28 -8.54
CA ILE A 99 -2.48 -5.45 -9.68
C ILE A 99 -1.23 -6.05 -10.34
N TYR A 100 -0.22 -6.42 -9.56
CA TYR A 100 1.01 -6.98 -10.07
C TYR A 100 0.83 -8.34 -10.71
N ARG A 101 -0.02 -9.19 -10.14
CA ARG A 101 -0.36 -10.45 -10.79
C ARG A 101 -0.96 -10.21 -12.18
N ALA A 102 -1.93 -9.30 -12.29
CA ALA A 102 -2.57 -8.98 -13.56
C ALA A 102 -1.57 -8.40 -14.59
N ASN A 103 -0.69 -7.50 -14.17
CA ASN A 103 0.33 -6.92 -15.03
C ASN A 103 1.38 -7.94 -15.48
N LEU A 104 1.79 -8.84 -14.57
CA LEU A 104 2.76 -9.88 -14.86
C LEU A 104 2.18 -10.92 -15.84
N VAL A 105 0.90 -11.29 -15.70
CA VAL A 105 0.19 -12.13 -16.68
C VAL A 105 0.25 -11.52 -18.07
N LYS A 106 -0.18 -10.25 -18.21
CA LYS A 106 -0.16 -9.53 -19.49
C LYS A 106 1.25 -9.48 -20.08
N ALA A 107 2.27 -9.21 -19.25
CA ALA A 107 3.66 -9.16 -19.69
C ALA A 107 4.16 -10.52 -20.19
N ILE A 108 3.87 -11.62 -19.47
CA ILE A 108 4.24 -12.98 -19.85
C ILE A 108 3.60 -13.35 -21.19
N GLU A 109 2.30 -13.10 -21.35
CA GLU A 109 1.60 -13.37 -22.60
C GLU A 109 2.17 -12.58 -23.77
N GLN A 110 2.46 -11.28 -23.57
CA GLN A 110 3.07 -10.45 -24.60
C GLN A 110 4.47 -10.95 -24.98
N LEU A 111 5.28 -11.37 -24.02
CA LEU A 111 6.63 -11.89 -24.26
C LEU A 111 6.61 -13.24 -24.96
N ARG A 112 5.60 -14.08 -24.75
CA ARG A 112 5.44 -15.38 -25.43
C ARG A 112 5.00 -15.28 -26.87
N ARG A 113 4.31 -14.19 -27.23
CA ARG A 113 3.85 -13.92 -28.61
C ARG A 113 4.94 -13.33 -29.50
N ARG A 114 6.07 -12.92 -28.93
CA ARG A 114 7.24 -12.37 -29.64
C ARG A 114 8.25 -13.46 -29.92
#